data_AF-A0A7S2KRI8-F1
#
_entry.id   AF-A0A7S2KRI8-F1
#
_cell.length_a   1.000
_cell.length_b   1.000
_cell.length_c   1.000
_cell.angle_alpha   90.00
_cell.angle_beta   90.00
_cell.angle_gamma   90.00
#
_symmetry.space_group_name_H-M   'P 1'
#
loop_
_entity.id
_entity.type
_entity.pdbx_description
1 polymer ?
#
loop_
_entity_poly.entity_id
_entity_poly.type
_entity_poly.pdbx_seq_one_letter_code
_entity_poly.pdbx_strand_id
1 'polypeptide(L)'
;MFLSELLPPERVERCILVDKQWPMHNMPPKQHHINWSHIYGSFKDSSIPYNYYESWPVKLNTSKVNLKNSKEVTNMEERLFQNKGPIVLVAVHLCGTLSLRAVEIFNRNPETKFFCLKPCCLPTMVHAKRDEIFKLGEHSFPAKEVCMAGKWKKGEWHGPPRTVTQKYFERWADHLYLGIDDRDATKIKKTIMVQRFGGYQNEFLLAERLPETNSVWDVLQQSPEGGEEFNDDDDVANICQPVGNSS
;
A
#
# COMPACT_ATOMS: atom_id res chain seq x y z
N MET A 1 13.53 -7.03 5.11
CA MET A 1 12.74 -8.09 5.76
C MET A 1 11.41 -8.17 5.06
N PHE A 2 11.15 -9.28 4.38
CA PHE A 2 9.95 -9.48 3.57
C PHE A 2 8.93 -10.31 4.37
N LEU A 3 7.63 -10.17 4.09
CA LEU A 3 6.58 -10.96 4.77
C LEU A 3 6.85 -12.47 4.72
N SER A 4 7.45 -12.94 3.63
CA SER A 4 7.82 -14.35 3.47
C SER A 4 8.76 -14.89 4.54
N GLU A 5 9.60 -14.06 5.15
CA GLU A 5 10.51 -14.47 6.24
C GLU A 5 9.82 -14.51 7.60
N LEU A 6 8.70 -13.78 7.73
CA LEU A 6 7.98 -13.60 8.99
C LEU A 6 6.81 -14.55 9.13
N LEU A 7 6.26 -15.02 8.01
CA LEU A 7 5.09 -15.86 7.98
C LEU A 7 5.44 -17.35 8.10
N PRO A 8 4.62 -18.15 8.79
CA PRO A 8 4.81 -19.60 8.93
C PRO A 8 4.66 -20.31 7.56
N PRO A 9 5.73 -20.91 7.01
CA PRO A 9 5.71 -21.49 5.66
C PRO A 9 4.77 -22.69 5.51
N GLU A 10 4.45 -23.38 6.61
CA GLU A 10 3.51 -24.50 6.64
C GLU A 10 2.04 -24.06 6.60
N ARG A 11 1.75 -22.76 6.79
CA ARG A 11 0.38 -22.22 6.78
C ARG A 11 0.09 -21.28 5.61
N VAL A 12 1.13 -20.82 4.91
CA VAL A 12 1.00 -19.87 3.79
C VAL A 12 1.51 -20.52 2.52
N GLU A 13 0.59 -20.79 1.58
CA GLU A 13 0.93 -21.43 0.30
C GLU A 13 1.98 -20.63 -0.48
N ARG A 14 1.80 -19.30 -0.56
CA ARG A 14 2.64 -18.37 -1.34
C ARG A 14 2.29 -16.91 -1.06
N CYS A 15 3.20 -16.00 -1.39
CA CYS A 15 2.95 -14.57 -1.50
C CYS A 15 2.93 -14.16 -2.99
N ILE A 16 1.88 -13.45 -3.42
CA ILE A 16 1.74 -13.03 -4.82
C ILE A 16 1.88 -11.52 -4.92
N LEU A 17 2.92 -11.07 -5.64
CA LEU A 17 3.21 -9.66 -5.89
C LEU A 17 2.48 -9.18 -7.14
N VAL A 18 1.60 -8.19 -6.99
CA VAL A 18 0.74 -7.70 -8.06
C VAL A 18 1.11 -6.27 -8.42
N ASP A 19 1.50 -6.05 -9.68
CA ASP A 19 1.80 -4.73 -10.26
C ASP A 19 2.00 -4.89 -11.78
N LYS A 20 1.71 -3.84 -12.55
CA LYS A 20 1.94 -3.84 -14.01
C LYS A 20 3.42 -3.88 -14.39
N GLN A 21 4.31 -3.53 -13.47
CA GLN A 21 5.75 -3.48 -13.67
C GLN A 21 6.44 -4.78 -13.24
N TRP A 22 5.72 -5.75 -12.67
CA TRP A 22 6.28 -7.09 -12.52
C TRP A 22 6.35 -7.81 -13.87
N PRO A 23 7.35 -8.67 -14.09
CA PRO A 23 7.28 -9.65 -15.17
C PRO A 23 6.15 -10.64 -14.92
N MET A 24 5.67 -11.26 -16.00
CA MET A 24 4.87 -12.48 -15.89
C MET A 24 5.67 -13.54 -15.12
N HIS A 25 4.99 -14.37 -14.34
CA HIS A 25 5.64 -15.47 -13.62
C HIS A 25 6.47 -16.34 -14.57
N ASN A 26 7.67 -16.74 -14.12
CA ASN A 26 8.67 -17.49 -14.90
C ASN A 26 9.21 -16.80 -16.16
N MET A 27 8.93 -15.51 -16.36
CA MET A 27 9.56 -14.72 -17.43
C MET A 27 10.77 -13.95 -16.90
N PRO A 28 11.87 -13.86 -17.68
CA PRO A 28 13.00 -13.01 -17.32
C PRO A 28 12.57 -11.54 -17.16
N PRO A 29 13.05 -10.84 -16.12
CA PRO A 29 12.77 -9.42 -15.96
C PRO A 29 13.44 -8.61 -17.08
N LYS A 30 12.80 -7.48 -17.45
CA LYS A 30 13.27 -6.53 -18.46
C LYS A 30 13.62 -5.22 -17.77
N GLN A 31 14.40 -4.35 -18.42
CA GLN A 31 14.88 -3.08 -17.84
C GLN A 31 13.77 -2.14 -17.32
N HIS A 32 12.56 -2.20 -17.90
CA HIS A 32 11.42 -1.38 -17.48
C HIS A 32 10.57 -2.01 -16.36
N HIS A 33 10.89 -3.25 -15.95
CA HIS A 33 10.25 -3.88 -14.80
C HIS A 33 10.85 -3.34 -13.51
N ILE A 34 10.12 -3.53 -12.40
CA ILE A 34 10.63 -3.22 -11.07
C ILE A 34 11.99 -3.91 -10.87
N ASN A 35 13.00 -3.16 -10.41
CA ASN A 35 14.34 -3.68 -10.15
C ASN A 35 14.28 -4.69 -9.02
N TRP A 36 14.81 -5.89 -9.20
CA TRP A 36 14.73 -7.00 -8.22
C TRP A 36 15.64 -6.83 -7.00
N SER A 37 16.55 -5.85 -7.04
CA SER A 37 17.55 -5.66 -6.00
C SER A 37 16.98 -5.38 -4.61
N HIS A 38 15.76 -4.83 -4.51
CA HIS A 38 15.11 -4.58 -3.22
C HIS A 38 14.48 -5.83 -2.59
N ILE A 39 14.27 -6.90 -3.36
CA ILE A 39 13.79 -8.19 -2.82
C ILE A 39 15.00 -9.10 -2.57
N TYR A 40 15.92 -9.20 -3.52
CA TYR A 40 16.98 -10.22 -3.50
C TYR A 40 18.40 -9.68 -3.34
N GLY A 41 18.57 -8.36 -3.17
CA GLY A 41 19.88 -7.72 -3.21
C GLY A 41 20.42 -7.56 -4.63
N SER A 42 21.51 -6.81 -4.77
CA SER A 42 22.24 -6.71 -6.04
C SER A 42 22.96 -8.02 -6.33
N PHE A 43 22.34 -8.90 -7.11
CA PHE A 43 23.06 -10.01 -7.74
C PHE A 43 24.13 -9.41 -8.66
N LYS A 44 25.40 -9.66 -8.33
CA LYS A 44 26.47 -9.58 -9.32
C LYS A 44 26.29 -10.82 -10.21
N ASP A 45 26.24 -10.59 -11.51
CA ASP A 45 26.13 -11.59 -12.57
C ASP A 45 24.75 -12.20 -12.91
N SER A 46 24.64 -12.36 -14.23
CA SER A 46 23.55 -12.70 -15.14
C SER A 46 22.75 -13.97 -14.86
N SER A 47 22.85 -14.59 -13.69
CA SER A 47 22.15 -15.82 -13.36
C SER A 47 21.15 -15.58 -12.22
N ILE A 48 20.00 -14.97 -12.54
CA ILE A 48 18.82 -15.16 -11.70
C ILE A 48 18.53 -16.68 -11.77
N PRO A 49 18.68 -17.45 -10.68
CA PRO A 49 18.48 -18.89 -10.71
C PRO A 49 17.06 -19.18 -11.22
N TYR A 50 16.84 -20.14 -12.12
CA TYR A 50 15.50 -20.43 -12.68
C TYR A 50 14.43 -20.69 -11.61
N ASN A 51 14.84 -21.07 -10.40
CA ASN A 51 14.01 -21.34 -9.21
C ASN A 51 14.01 -20.21 -8.15
N TYR A 52 14.34 -18.98 -8.52
CA TYR A 52 14.40 -17.80 -7.62
C TYR A 52 13.11 -17.46 -6.86
N TYR A 53 11.96 -17.95 -7.32
CA TYR A 53 10.68 -17.85 -6.62
C TYR A 53 10.59 -18.80 -5.42
N GLU A 54 11.37 -19.88 -5.45
CA GLU A 54 11.37 -20.98 -4.48
C GLU A 54 12.43 -20.80 -3.38
N SER A 55 13.29 -19.78 -3.49
CA SER A 55 14.36 -19.54 -2.50
C SER A 55 13.86 -18.92 -1.18
N TRP A 56 12.61 -18.49 -1.14
CA TRP A 56 12.01 -17.85 0.03
C TRP A 56 11.25 -18.86 0.89
N PRO A 57 11.21 -18.70 2.24
CA PRO A 57 10.50 -19.63 3.11
C PRO A 57 9.04 -19.82 2.71
N VAL A 58 8.32 -18.71 2.50
CA VAL A 58 7.05 -18.69 1.75
C VAL A 58 7.35 -18.35 0.30
N LYS A 59 6.95 -19.21 -0.63
CA LYS A 59 7.21 -19.02 -2.07
C LYS A 59 6.69 -17.66 -2.56
N LEU A 60 7.50 -16.96 -3.34
CA LEU A 60 7.08 -15.72 -3.99
C LEU A 60 6.58 -16.01 -5.39
N ASN A 61 5.53 -15.32 -5.82
CA ASN A 61 5.09 -15.30 -7.21
C ASN A 61 4.86 -13.86 -7.64
N THR A 62 4.96 -13.58 -8.93
CA THR A 62 4.55 -12.30 -9.50
C THR A 62 3.33 -12.47 -10.38
N SER A 63 2.49 -11.44 -10.42
CA SER A 63 1.35 -11.33 -11.32
C SER A 63 1.38 -9.95 -11.95
N LYS A 64 1.67 -9.90 -13.25
CA LYS A 64 1.63 -8.65 -14.02
C LYS A 64 0.18 -8.25 -14.25
N VAL A 65 -0.29 -7.23 -13.53
CA VAL A 65 -1.67 -6.74 -13.60
C VAL A 65 -1.69 -5.23 -13.56
N ASN A 66 -2.32 -4.61 -14.56
CA ASN A 66 -2.64 -3.20 -14.50
C ASN A 66 -3.92 -2.97 -13.69
N LEU A 67 -3.77 -2.60 -12.41
CA LEU A 67 -4.89 -2.31 -11.51
C LEU A 67 -5.77 -1.13 -11.97
N LYS A 68 -5.34 -0.34 -12.97
CA LYS A 68 -6.20 0.69 -13.60
C LYS A 68 -7.14 0.12 -14.66
N ASN A 69 -6.90 -1.09 -15.14
CA ASN A 69 -7.68 -1.76 -16.17
C ASN A 69 -8.63 -2.77 -15.51
N SER A 70 -9.93 -2.45 -15.48
CA SER A 70 -10.94 -3.28 -14.83
C SER A 70 -10.97 -4.72 -15.34
N LYS A 71 -10.75 -4.95 -16.64
CA LYS A 71 -10.74 -6.30 -17.21
C LYS A 71 -9.57 -7.14 -16.67
N GLU A 72 -8.39 -6.54 -16.54
CA GLU A 72 -7.23 -7.22 -15.95
C GLU A 72 -7.44 -7.52 -14.46
N VAL A 73 -8.12 -6.61 -13.74
CA VAL A 73 -8.49 -6.82 -12.34
C VAL A 73 -9.48 -7.99 -12.22
N THR A 74 -10.55 -8.03 -13.02
CA THR A 74 -11.51 -9.15 -13.02
C THR A 74 -10.84 -10.49 -13.31
N ASN A 75 -9.99 -10.56 -14.35
CA ASN A 75 -9.25 -11.77 -14.67
C ASN A 75 -8.28 -12.20 -13.55
N MET A 76 -7.71 -11.22 -12.82
CA MET A 76 -6.88 -11.50 -11.66
C MET A 76 -7.71 -12.05 -10.51
N GLU A 77 -8.88 -11.47 -10.22
CA GLU A 77 -9.80 -11.92 -9.19
C GLU A 77 -10.22 -13.38 -9.43
N GLU A 78 -10.62 -13.74 -10.64
CA GLU A 78 -10.96 -15.12 -11.03
C GLU A 78 -9.82 -16.10 -10.75
N ARG A 79 -8.59 -15.73 -11.08
CA ARG A 79 -7.42 -16.62 -10.96
C ARG A 79 -6.90 -16.73 -9.52
N LEU A 80 -6.95 -15.65 -8.75
CA LEU A 80 -6.26 -15.53 -7.45
C LEU A 80 -7.21 -15.60 -6.25
N PHE A 81 -8.49 -15.29 -6.41
CA PHE A 81 -9.42 -15.21 -5.29
C PHE A 81 -10.43 -16.36 -5.27
N GLN A 82 -10.88 -16.84 -6.43
CA GLN A 82 -11.87 -17.90 -6.49
C GLN A 82 -11.29 -19.26 -6.08
N ASN A 83 -11.92 -19.92 -5.10
CA ASN A 83 -11.58 -21.27 -4.63
C ASN A 83 -10.12 -21.45 -4.16
N LYS A 84 -9.50 -20.39 -3.60
CA LYS A 84 -8.09 -20.43 -3.12
C LYS A 84 -7.94 -20.51 -1.59
N GLY A 85 -9.04 -20.52 -0.85
CA GLY A 85 -9.03 -20.50 0.61
C GLY A 85 -8.87 -19.09 1.19
N PRO A 86 -8.54 -18.94 2.48
CA PRO A 86 -8.49 -17.64 3.14
C PRO A 86 -7.35 -16.79 2.58
N ILE A 87 -7.68 -15.57 2.14
CA ILE A 87 -6.73 -14.65 1.52
C ILE A 87 -6.42 -13.48 2.45
N VAL A 88 -5.13 -13.14 2.52
CA VAL A 88 -4.64 -11.90 3.13
C VAL A 88 -4.28 -10.93 2.01
N LEU A 89 -5.02 -9.82 1.90
CA LEU A 89 -4.78 -8.77 0.92
C LEU A 89 -4.03 -7.61 1.54
N VAL A 90 -2.79 -7.39 1.09
CA VAL A 90 -1.94 -6.28 1.54
C VAL A 90 -1.74 -5.30 0.40
N ALA A 91 -2.19 -4.07 0.60
CA ALA A 91 -2.20 -2.99 -0.38
C ALA A 91 -1.29 -1.84 0.08
N VAL A 92 -0.06 -1.83 -0.43
CA VAL A 92 0.97 -0.85 -0.08
C VAL A 92 1.47 -0.17 -1.35
N HIS A 93 1.81 1.13 -1.26
CA HIS A 93 2.28 1.95 -2.38
C HIS A 93 1.30 2.04 -3.57
N LEU A 94 -0.01 1.89 -3.32
CA LEU A 94 -1.05 2.12 -4.31
C LEU A 94 -1.34 3.61 -4.47
N CYS A 95 -0.61 4.25 -5.39
CA CYS A 95 -0.68 5.69 -5.61
C CYS A 95 -2.05 6.17 -6.14
N GLY A 96 -2.56 7.26 -5.56
CA GLY A 96 -3.77 7.94 -6.03
C GLY A 96 -4.97 7.01 -6.01
N THR A 97 -5.71 6.95 -7.11
CA THR A 97 -6.95 6.16 -7.24
C THR A 97 -6.75 4.64 -7.22
N LEU A 98 -5.50 4.14 -7.18
CA LEU A 98 -5.26 2.69 -7.04
C LEU A 98 -5.72 2.15 -5.68
N SER A 99 -5.69 2.97 -4.64
CA SER A 99 -6.20 2.56 -3.32
C SER A 99 -7.72 2.33 -3.32
N LEU A 100 -8.49 3.05 -4.16
CA LEU A 100 -9.90 2.75 -4.41
C LEU A 100 -10.09 1.31 -4.90
N ARG A 101 -9.23 0.88 -5.85
CA ARG A 101 -9.29 -0.47 -6.44
C ARG A 101 -8.99 -1.56 -5.42
N ALA A 102 -8.08 -1.32 -4.48
CA ALA A 102 -7.81 -2.28 -3.41
C ALA A 102 -9.03 -2.49 -2.50
N VAL A 103 -9.70 -1.40 -2.12
CA VAL A 103 -10.95 -1.47 -1.34
C VAL A 103 -12.03 -2.22 -2.12
N GLU A 104 -12.20 -1.92 -3.42
CA GLU A 104 -13.15 -2.64 -4.27
C GLU A 104 -12.84 -4.13 -4.41
N ILE A 105 -11.57 -4.53 -4.46
CA ILE A 105 -11.17 -5.95 -4.49
C ILE A 105 -11.55 -6.61 -3.16
N PHE A 106 -11.23 -6.01 -2.01
CA PHE A 106 -11.64 -6.56 -0.71
C PHE A 106 -13.17 -6.70 -0.59
N ASN A 107 -13.91 -5.69 -1.00
CA ASN A 107 -15.37 -5.68 -0.91
C ASN A 107 -16.03 -6.74 -1.81
N ARG A 108 -15.43 -7.06 -2.97
CA ARG A 108 -16.00 -8.01 -3.94
C ARG A 108 -15.59 -9.46 -3.69
N ASN A 109 -14.59 -9.71 -2.85
CA ASN A 109 -14.03 -11.05 -2.64
C ASN A 109 -14.17 -11.47 -1.15
N PRO A 110 -15.30 -12.10 -0.76
CA PRO A 110 -15.58 -12.48 0.64
C PRO A 110 -14.58 -13.51 1.22
N GLU A 111 -13.86 -14.24 0.37
CA GLU A 111 -12.76 -15.14 0.77
C GLU A 111 -11.52 -14.40 1.31
N THR A 112 -11.46 -13.07 1.11
CA THR A 112 -10.40 -12.23 1.67
C THR A 112 -10.62 -12.05 3.16
N LYS A 113 -9.98 -12.88 3.97
CA LYS A 113 -10.11 -12.87 5.42
C LYS A 113 -9.51 -11.65 6.07
N PHE A 114 -8.38 -11.15 5.57
CA PHE A 114 -7.75 -9.96 6.13
C PHE A 114 -7.36 -8.98 5.04
N PHE A 115 -7.55 -7.69 5.31
CA PHE A 115 -7.19 -6.59 4.45
C PHE A 115 -6.37 -5.56 5.22
N CYS A 116 -5.25 -5.15 4.63
CA CYS A 116 -4.44 -4.06 5.14
C CYS A 116 -4.09 -3.12 3.98
N LEU A 117 -4.51 -1.86 4.10
CA LEU A 117 -4.24 -0.81 3.14
C LEU A 117 -3.47 0.32 3.81
N LYS A 118 -2.33 0.67 3.21
CA LYS A 118 -1.55 1.86 3.55
C LYS A 118 -1.64 2.87 2.39
N PRO A 119 -2.53 3.87 2.44
CA PRO A 119 -2.62 4.88 1.39
C PRO A 119 -1.34 5.72 1.33
N CYS A 120 -0.75 5.85 0.15
CA CYS A 120 0.55 6.52 0.01
C CYS A 120 0.50 7.83 -0.78
N CYS A 121 -0.40 8.01 -1.75
CA CYS A 121 -0.46 9.22 -2.56
C CYS A 121 -1.90 9.70 -2.73
N LEU A 122 -2.08 11.02 -2.69
CA LEU A 122 -3.35 11.65 -2.99
C LEU A 122 -3.71 11.49 -4.48
N PRO A 123 -5.00 11.39 -4.81
CA PRO A 123 -5.47 11.50 -6.19
C PRO A 123 -5.05 12.82 -6.84
N THR A 124 -4.81 12.81 -8.15
CA THR A 124 -4.39 14.01 -8.88
C THR A 124 -5.56 14.93 -9.20
N MET A 125 -5.30 16.24 -9.33
CA MET A 125 -6.30 17.25 -9.69
C MET A 125 -7.10 17.01 -10.98
N VAL A 126 -6.69 16.08 -11.85
CA VAL A 126 -7.44 15.74 -13.06
C VAL A 126 -8.86 15.29 -12.73
N HIS A 127 -9.05 14.52 -11.65
CA HIS A 127 -10.36 14.02 -11.24
C HIS A 127 -11.24 15.14 -10.68
N ALA A 128 -10.67 16.02 -9.85
CA ALA A 128 -11.38 17.20 -9.33
C ALA A 128 -11.81 18.16 -10.43
N LYS A 129 -10.97 18.39 -11.45
CA LYS A 129 -11.30 19.25 -12.60
C LYS A 129 -12.41 18.70 -13.49
N ARG A 130 -12.70 17.41 -13.38
CA ARG A 130 -13.78 16.73 -14.12
C ARG A 130 -15.05 16.60 -13.27
N ASP A 131 -15.06 17.18 -12.07
CA ASP A 131 -16.13 17.04 -11.09
C ASP A 131 -16.52 15.57 -10.84
N GLU A 132 -15.52 14.68 -10.86
CA GLU A 132 -15.75 13.25 -10.65
C GLU A 132 -16.24 12.99 -9.22
N ILE A 133 -17.22 12.08 -9.09
CA ILE A 133 -17.63 11.52 -7.81
C ILE A 133 -17.01 10.12 -7.69
N PHE A 134 -16.20 9.92 -6.66
CA PHE A 134 -15.68 8.60 -6.34
C PHE A 134 -16.74 7.81 -5.57
N LYS A 135 -16.87 6.53 -5.90
CA LYS A 135 -17.80 5.60 -5.26
C LYS A 135 -17.05 4.35 -4.81
N LEU A 136 -17.26 3.95 -3.56
CA LEU A 136 -16.69 2.76 -2.93
C LEU A 136 -17.77 2.05 -2.12
N GLY A 137 -18.28 0.93 -2.64
CA GLY A 137 -19.44 0.28 -2.04
C GLY A 137 -20.63 1.23 -1.99
N GLU A 138 -21.14 1.48 -0.78
CA GLU A 138 -22.24 2.40 -0.50
C GLU A 138 -21.77 3.83 -0.21
N HIS A 139 -20.48 4.03 0.03
CA HIS A 139 -19.89 5.35 0.27
C HIS A 139 -19.57 6.08 -1.04
N SER A 140 -19.83 7.38 -1.09
CA SER A 140 -19.46 8.22 -2.24
C SER A 140 -19.06 9.62 -1.81
N PHE A 141 -18.14 10.23 -2.55
CA PHE A 141 -17.60 11.54 -2.22
C PHE A 141 -17.01 12.23 -3.45
N PRO A 142 -17.11 13.57 -3.54
CA PRO A 142 -16.48 14.35 -4.60
C PRO A 142 -14.96 14.22 -4.62
N ALA A 143 -14.36 14.04 -5.81
CA ALA A 143 -12.92 13.97 -5.97
C ALA A 143 -12.19 15.22 -5.45
N LYS A 144 -12.83 16.40 -5.54
CA LYS A 144 -12.28 17.68 -5.05
C LYS A 144 -11.99 17.72 -3.54
N GLU A 145 -12.57 16.82 -2.74
CA GLU A 145 -12.34 16.76 -1.29
C GLU A 145 -10.96 16.19 -0.94
N VAL A 146 -10.38 15.40 -1.86
CA VAL A 146 -9.16 14.61 -1.62
C VAL A 146 -8.07 14.84 -2.66
N CYS A 147 -8.41 15.36 -3.83
CA CYS A 147 -7.43 15.63 -4.88
C CYS A 147 -6.54 16.81 -4.49
N MET A 148 -5.25 16.67 -4.75
CA MET A 148 -4.28 17.74 -4.52
C MET A 148 -3.29 17.86 -5.67
N ALA A 149 -2.86 19.08 -5.96
CA ALA A 149 -1.73 19.32 -6.83
C ALA A 149 -0.44 19.08 -6.06
N GLY A 150 0.49 18.30 -6.59
CA GLY A 150 1.81 18.19 -5.99
C GLY A 150 2.58 17.00 -6.53
N LYS A 151 3.90 17.09 -6.48
CA LYS A 151 4.78 15.99 -6.86
C LYS A 151 6.11 16.11 -6.14
N TRP A 152 6.70 14.97 -5.84
CA TRP A 152 8.11 14.89 -5.49
C TRP A 152 8.95 14.99 -6.76
N LYS A 153 9.93 15.89 -6.76
CA LYS A 153 10.93 16.01 -7.84
C LYS A 153 12.30 16.12 -7.17
N LYS A 154 13.21 15.19 -7.50
CA LYS A 154 14.57 15.15 -6.93
C LYS A 154 14.61 15.20 -5.39
N GLY A 155 13.67 14.52 -4.72
CA GLY A 155 13.61 14.50 -3.24
C GLY A 155 12.97 15.73 -2.61
N GLU A 156 12.51 16.71 -3.41
CA GLU A 156 11.80 17.90 -2.92
C GLU A 156 10.31 17.84 -3.25
N TRP A 157 9.48 18.24 -2.30
CA TRP A 157 8.05 18.37 -2.50
C TRP A 157 7.73 19.70 -3.18
N HIS A 158 7.11 19.63 -4.36
CA HIS A 158 6.54 20.81 -5.02
C HIS A 158 5.02 20.71 -5.00
N GLY A 159 4.39 21.46 -4.10
CA GLY A 159 2.95 21.48 -3.92
C GLY A 159 2.54 22.41 -2.78
N PRO A 160 1.27 22.34 -2.34
CA PRO A 160 0.78 23.07 -1.19
C PRO A 160 1.62 22.81 0.07
N PRO A 161 1.54 23.71 1.05
CA PRO A 161 2.20 23.54 2.34
C PRO A 161 1.87 22.18 2.97
N ARG A 162 2.81 21.73 3.76
CA ARG A 162 2.81 20.44 4.44
C ARG A 162 1.56 20.23 5.31
N THR A 163 1.19 21.22 6.12
CA THR A 163 -0.03 21.24 6.94
C THR A 163 -1.33 21.12 6.15
N VAL A 164 -1.36 21.63 4.91
CA VAL A 164 -2.51 21.47 4.01
C VAL A 164 -2.54 20.06 3.45
N THR A 165 -1.39 19.54 3.02
CA THR A 165 -1.25 18.18 2.48
C THR A 165 -1.71 17.12 3.48
N GLN A 166 -1.40 17.30 4.77
CA GLN A 166 -1.82 16.41 5.85
C GLN A 166 -3.34 16.22 5.90
N LYS A 167 -4.12 17.31 5.94
CA LYS A 167 -5.58 17.27 6.03
C LYS A 167 -6.22 16.52 4.87
N TYR A 168 -5.62 16.59 3.69
CA TYR A 168 -6.10 15.85 2.52
C TYR A 168 -5.77 14.36 2.62
N PHE A 169 -4.63 13.98 3.19
CA PHE A 169 -4.31 12.57 3.45
C PHE A 169 -5.23 11.97 4.51
N GLU A 170 -5.52 12.71 5.58
CA GLU A 170 -6.48 12.30 6.62
C GLU A 170 -7.86 12.06 6.01
N ARG A 171 -8.40 13.02 5.25
CA ARG A 171 -9.67 12.86 4.53
C ARG A 171 -9.63 11.70 3.54
N TRP A 172 -8.51 11.52 2.84
CA TRP A 172 -8.36 10.41 1.90
C TRP A 172 -8.43 9.06 2.60
N ALA A 173 -7.73 8.92 3.73
CA ALA A 173 -7.79 7.73 4.57
C ALA A 173 -9.21 7.52 5.13
N ASP A 174 -9.89 8.57 5.56
CA ASP A 174 -11.27 8.51 6.06
C ASP A 174 -12.24 7.99 5.00
N HIS A 175 -12.22 8.56 3.79
CA HIS A 175 -13.13 8.10 2.74
C HIS A 175 -12.82 6.67 2.27
N LEU A 176 -11.54 6.28 2.22
CA LEU A 176 -11.17 4.90 1.94
C LEU A 176 -11.70 3.96 3.04
N TYR A 177 -11.54 4.33 4.31
CA TYR A 177 -12.02 3.56 5.46
C TYR A 177 -13.54 3.40 5.48
N LEU A 178 -14.27 4.50 5.22
CA LEU A 178 -15.73 4.48 5.09
C LEU A 178 -16.20 3.60 3.92
N GLY A 179 -15.40 3.51 2.85
CA GLY A 179 -15.70 2.67 1.69
C GLY A 179 -15.41 1.17 1.87
N ILE A 180 -14.75 0.75 2.96
CA ILE A 180 -14.54 -0.67 3.27
C ILE A 180 -15.86 -1.28 3.73
N ASP A 181 -16.32 -2.33 3.05
CA ASP A 181 -17.51 -3.09 3.43
C ASP A 181 -17.28 -3.81 4.76
N ASP A 182 -18.08 -3.48 5.76
CA ASP A 182 -18.02 -3.99 7.14
C ASP A 182 -19.27 -4.77 7.55
N ARG A 183 -20.15 -5.14 6.59
CA ARG A 183 -21.36 -5.92 6.90
C ARG A 183 -21.07 -7.26 7.59
N ASP A 184 -19.93 -7.86 7.23
CA ASP A 184 -19.41 -9.11 7.79
C ASP A 184 -17.92 -8.97 8.15
N ALA A 185 -17.45 -7.76 8.47
CA ALA A 185 -16.06 -7.53 8.87
C ALA A 185 -15.92 -6.51 10.00
N THR A 186 -14.98 -6.77 10.89
CA THR A 186 -14.45 -5.75 11.82
C THR A 186 -13.42 -4.92 11.05
N LYS A 187 -13.43 -3.59 11.21
CA LYS A 187 -12.41 -2.71 10.63
C LYS A 187 -11.91 -1.68 11.63
N ILE A 188 -10.66 -1.26 11.47
CA ILE A 188 -10.03 -0.18 12.23
C ILE A 188 -9.15 0.68 11.33
N LYS A 189 -9.10 1.97 11.64
CA LYS A 189 -8.10 2.90 11.14
C LYS A 189 -7.10 3.15 12.27
N LYS A 190 -5.82 2.85 12.05
CA LYS A 190 -4.75 3.02 13.04
C LYS A 190 -3.61 3.86 12.48
N THR A 191 -3.21 4.89 13.22
CA THR A 191 -1.98 5.63 12.96
C THR A 191 -0.80 4.82 13.52
N ILE A 192 0.14 4.43 12.64
CA ILE A 192 1.39 3.77 13.02
C ILE A 192 2.54 4.61 12.46
N MET A 193 3.35 5.16 13.35
CA MET A 193 4.44 6.09 13.02
C MET A 193 5.63 5.38 12.36
N VAL A 194 5.50 5.14 11.06
CA VAL A 194 6.55 4.56 10.21
C VAL A 194 7.39 5.67 9.55
N GLN A 195 6.72 6.71 9.05
CA GLN A 195 7.38 7.91 8.55
C GLN A 195 7.45 8.93 9.68
N ARG A 196 8.63 9.07 10.28
CA ARG A 196 8.87 10.04 11.37
C ARG A 196 9.23 11.43 10.87
N PHE A 197 9.73 11.55 9.64
CA PHE A 197 10.21 12.82 9.08
C PHE A 197 9.54 13.10 7.74
N GLY A 198 8.71 14.14 7.69
CA GLY A 198 8.21 14.74 6.45
C GLY A 198 7.15 13.95 5.66
N GLY A 199 6.59 12.87 6.23
CA GLY A 199 5.57 12.05 5.58
C GLY A 199 4.28 11.96 6.38
N TYR A 200 3.13 12.06 5.69
CA TYR A 200 1.78 11.95 6.29
C TYR A 200 1.15 10.56 6.10
N GLN A 201 1.93 9.58 5.64
CA GLN A 201 1.43 8.26 5.25
C GLN A 201 1.60 7.28 6.42
N ASN A 202 1.06 7.64 7.57
CA ASN A 202 1.10 6.82 8.79
C ASN A 202 -0.23 6.14 9.11
N GLU A 203 -1.28 6.41 8.32
CA GLU A 203 -2.56 5.74 8.46
C GLU A 203 -2.52 4.33 7.84
N PHE A 204 -3.00 3.36 8.61
CA PHE A 204 -3.24 1.98 8.18
C PHE A 204 -4.73 1.69 8.33
N LEU A 205 -5.33 1.20 7.24
CA LEU A 205 -6.73 0.78 7.19
C LEU A 205 -6.74 -0.74 7.22
N LEU A 206 -7.32 -1.31 8.25
CA LEU A 206 -7.29 -2.75 8.52
C LEU A 206 -8.73 -3.27 8.59
N ALA A 207 -8.99 -4.43 8.00
CA ALA A 207 -10.28 -5.09 8.12
C ALA A 207 -10.11 -6.61 8.15
N GLU A 208 -10.93 -7.30 8.94
CA GLU A 208 -10.98 -8.76 9.02
C GLU A 208 -12.43 -9.24 8.91
N ARG A 209 -12.68 -10.18 7.99
CA ARG A 209 -13.99 -10.81 7.84
C ARG A 209 -14.25 -11.75 9.01
N LEU A 210 -15.49 -11.76 9.52
CA LEU A 210 -15.89 -12.58 10.66
C LEU A 210 -15.79 -14.10 10.35
N PRO A 211 -15.56 -14.94 11.38
CA PRO A 211 -15.23 -14.56 12.76
C PRO A 211 -13.83 -13.95 12.85
N GLU A 212 -13.67 -12.93 13.71
CA GLU A 212 -12.40 -12.25 13.89
C GLU A 212 -11.39 -13.08 14.68
N THR A 213 -10.11 -12.79 14.47
CA THR A 213 -9.03 -13.37 15.25
C THR A 213 -8.72 -12.44 16.44
N ASN A 214 -9.32 -12.71 17.61
CA ASN A 214 -9.21 -11.84 18.80
C ASN A 214 -7.79 -11.34 19.09
N SER A 215 -6.79 -12.22 19.03
CA SER A 215 -5.39 -11.86 19.30
C SER A 215 -4.83 -10.78 18.37
N VAL A 216 -5.31 -10.71 17.12
CA VAL A 216 -4.91 -9.67 16.17
C VAL A 216 -5.50 -8.32 16.62
N TRP A 217 -6.77 -8.32 16.99
CA TRP A 217 -7.47 -7.11 17.41
C TRP A 217 -7.02 -6.59 18.76
N ASP A 218 -6.71 -7.46 19.71
CA ASP A 218 -6.16 -7.07 21.01
C ASP A 218 -4.87 -6.26 20.84
N VAL A 219 -3.96 -6.71 19.97
CA VAL A 219 -2.71 -6.01 19.65
C VAL A 219 -2.96 -4.72 18.87
N LEU A 220 -3.93 -4.73 17.94
CA LEU A 220 -4.27 -3.54 17.16
C LEU A 220 -5.01 -2.47 17.99
N GLN A 221 -5.74 -2.85 19.04
CA GLN A 221 -6.47 -1.92 19.90
C GLN A 221 -5.61 -1.39 21.05
N GLN A 222 -4.53 -2.08 21.42
CA GLN A 222 -3.53 -1.53 22.33
C GLN A 222 -3.02 -0.20 21.77
N SER A 223 -3.29 0.87 22.54
CA SER A 223 -2.70 2.18 22.31
C SER A 223 -1.21 2.10 22.63
N PRO A 224 -0.33 2.78 21.87
CA PRO A 224 1.04 2.95 22.31
C PRO A 224 1.03 3.87 23.54
N GLU A 225 0.88 3.28 24.73
CA GLU A 225 1.13 3.98 25.99
C GLU A 225 2.61 4.42 25.98
N GLY A 226 2.88 5.71 25.76
CA GLY A 226 4.22 6.29 25.90
C GLY A 226 4.80 7.06 24.70
N GLY A 227 4.00 7.55 23.75
CA GLY A 227 4.49 8.49 22.75
C GLY A 227 4.75 9.87 23.36
N GLU A 228 6.00 10.19 23.69
CA GLU A 228 6.44 11.56 24.02
C GLU A 228 5.97 12.53 22.93
N GLU A 229 5.29 13.61 23.34
CA GLU A 229 4.96 14.73 22.45
C GLU A 229 6.27 15.36 21.95
N PHE A 230 6.65 15.08 20.71
CA PHE A 230 7.76 15.76 20.05
C PHE A 230 7.26 17.10 19.52
N ASN A 231 7.74 18.20 20.11
CA ASN A 231 7.50 19.54 19.59
C ASN A 231 8.27 19.72 18.27
N ASP A 232 7.53 19.91 17.18
CA ASP A 232 8.04 20.05 15.80
C ASP A 232 8.77 21.38 15.52
N ASP A 233 8.96 22.25 16.52
CA ASP A 233 9.37 23.65 16.28
C ASP A 233 10.88 23.93 16.33
N ASP A 234 11.75 23.02 16.80
CA ASP A 234 13.14 23.40 17.13
C ASP A 234 14.27 22.95 16.16
N ASP A 235 14.03 22.15 15.12
CA ASP A 235 15.14 21.55 14.33
C ASP A 235 15.20 21.90 12.83
N VAL A 236 14.73 23.09 12.44
CA VAL A 236 14.86 23.57 11.03
C VAL A 236 16.25 24.18 10.74
N ALA A 237 17.12 24.34 11.73
CA ALA A 237 18.31 25.15 11.60
C ALA A 237 19.64 24.41 11.74
N ASN A 238 19.89 23.24 11.11
CA ASN A 238 21.28 22.76 10.99
C ASN A 238 21.64 21.64 9.99
N ILE A 239 20.95 21.48 8.84
CA ILE A 239 21.40 20.50 7.84
C ILE A 239 21.37 21.08 6.42
N CYS A 240 22.21 22.10 6.19
CA CYS A 240 22.67 22.49 4.86
C CYS A 240 24.05 23.16 4.99
N GLN A 241 25.10 22.36 5.19
CA GLN A 241 26.44 22.77 4.79
C GLN A 241 26.93 21.90 3.62
N PRO A 242 27.37 22.50 2.51
CA PRO A 242 27.93 21.76 1.39
C PRO A 242 29.29 21.19 1.80
N VAL A 243 29.46 19.88 1.58
CA VAL A 243 30.77 19.22 1.68
C VAL A 243 31.68 19.84 0.63
N GLY A 244 32.74 20.50 1.08
CA GLY A 244 33.70 21.18 0.22
C GLY A 244 34.42 20.21 -0.73
N ASN A 245 34.64 20.68 -1.96
CA ASN A 245 35.53 20.04 -2.91
C ASN A 245 36.96 20.04 -2.35
N SER A 246 37.53 18.85 -2.16
CA SER A 246 38.98 18.67 -2.08
C SER A 246 39.50 18.31 -3.47
N SER A 247 40.40 19.18 -3.95
CA SER A 247 41.26 19.13 -5.13
C SER A 247 42.02 17.82 -5.32
#